data_AF-A0A1J3J0G5-F1
#
_entry.id   AF-A0A1J3J0G5-F1
#
_cell.length_a   1.000
_cell.length_b   1.000
_cell.length_c   1.000
_cell.angle_alpha   90.00
_cell.angle_beta   90.00
_cell.angle_gamma   90.00
#
_symmetry.space_group_name_H-M   'P 1'
#
loop_
_entity.id
_entity.type
_entity.pdbx_description
1 polymer ?
#
loop_
_entity_poly.entity_id
_entity_poly.type
_entity_poly.pdbx_seq_one_letter_code
_entity_poly.pdbx_strand_id
1 'polypeptide(L)'
;SLYFTLSNGRTSPKFGKTSGTDFNFKGENGAKVLGFHGRGGHAIDAIGAFFETGSKKLSEKKGLIGGNKGDTFDDGVFDGVKKVTVAADEYSVTYI
;
A
#
# COMPACT_ATOMS: atom_id res chain seq x y z
N SER A 1 11.54 0.14 2.18
CA SER A 1 10.82 -0.31 3.39
C SER A 1 9.42 0.28 3.43
N LEU A 2 8.51 -0.30 4.21
CA LEU A 2 7.13 0.18 4.40
C LEU A 2 6.76 0.22 5.88
N TYR A 3 5.86 1.12 6.24
CA TYR A 3 5.16 1.12 7.53
C TYR A 3 3.77 1.73 7.32
N PHE A 4 2.85 1.42 8.23
CA PHE A 4 1.46 1.84 8.14
C PHE A 4 1.07 2.60 9.39
N THR A 5 0.40 3.74 9.22
CA THR A 5 -0.21 4.51 10.30
C THR A 5 -1.72 4.45 10.15
N LEU A 6 -2.39 3.99 11.20
CA LEU A 6 -3.85 3.87 11.26
C LEU A 6 -4.48 5.20 11.70
N SER A 7 -5.77 5.38 11.41
CA SER A 7 -6.54 6.57 11.80
C SER A 7 -6.60 6.82 13.32
N ASN A 8 -6.40 5.78 14.12
CA ASN A 8 -6.28 5.88 15.58
C ASN A 8 -4.86 6.24 16.07
N GLY A 9 -3.95 6.64 15.17
CA GLY A 9 -2.60 7.07 15.49
C GLY A 9 -1.59 5.95 15.72
N ARG A 10 -2.01 4.67 15.69
CA ARG A 10 -1.09 3.53 15.82
C ARG A 10 -0.25 3.39 14.55
N THR A 11 1.05 3.22 14.73
CA THR A 11 2.00 2.99 13.63
C THR A 11 2.63 1.60 13.77
N SER A 12 2.71 0.86 12.66
CA SER A 12 3.39 -0.44 12.63
C SER A 12 4.91 -0.28 12.74
N PRO A 13 5.65 -1.34 13.06
CA PRO A 13 7.07 -1.40 12.75
C PRO A 13 7.33 -1.11 11.27
N LYS A 14 8.58 -0.76 10.96
CA LYS A 14 9.04 -0.61 9.59
C LYS A 14 9.48 -1.98 9.07
N PHE A 15 8.93 -2.39 7.92
CA PHE A 15 9.22 -3.64 7.25
C PHE A 15 10.19 -3.44 6.08
N GLY A 16 11.20 -4.29 6.00
CA GLY A 16 12.27 -4.22 4.99
C GLY A 16 13.30 -3.11 5.25
N LYS A 17 14.34 -3.06 4.41
CA LYS A 17 15.43 -2.10 4.52
C LYS A 17 15.03 -0.73 3.93
N THR A 18 15.45 0.36 4.59
CA THR A 18 15.20 1.72 4.10
C THR A 18 16.29 2.12 3.11
N SER A 19 15.90 2.49 1.90
CA SER A 19 16.76 2.99 0.83
C SER A 19 15.91 3.72 -0.20
N GLY A 20 16.54 4.56 -1.02
CA GLY A 20 15.85 5.30 -2.08
C GLY A 20 15.10 6.54 -1.56
N THR A 21 14.02 6.89 -2.26
CA THR A 21 13.22 8.09 -1.99
C THR A 21 12.07 7.77 -1.05
N ASP A 22 11.98 8.50 0.06
CA ASP A 22 10.85 8.42 0.97
C ASP A 22 9.57 8.95 0.32
N PHE A 23 8.45 8.32 0.64
CA PHE A 23 7.13 8.74 0.17
C PHE A 23 6.09 8.66 1.29
N ASN A 24 5.06 9.49 1.18
CA ASN A 24 3.87 9.42 2.01
C ASN A 24 2.66 9.17 1.10
N PHE A 25 2.00 8.04 1.31
CA PHE A 25 0.88 7.62 0.47
C PHE A 25 -0.41 7.57 1.26
N LYS A 26 -1.23 8.60 1.10
CA LYS A 26 -2.53 8.77 1.77
C LYS A 26 -3.60 9.24 0.78
N GLY A 27 -4.85 8.89 1.08
CA GLY A 27 -6.01 9.40 0.37
C GLY A 27 -6.26 10.86 0.72
N GLU A 28 -6.97 11.58 -0.15
CA GLU A 28 -7.38 12.95 0.10
C GLU A 28 -8.28 13.02 1.34
N ASN A 29 -8.11 14.05 2.17
CA ASN A 29 -8.91 14.27 3.38
C ASN A 29 -8.98 13.07 4.34
N GLY A 30 -7.97 12.19 4.33
CA GLY A 30 -7.95 11.00 5.18
C GLY A 30 -8.89 9.89 4.72
N ALA A 31 -9.20 9.84 3.41
CA ALA A 31 -10.04 8.81 2.82
C ALA A 31 -9.61 7.39 3.22
N LYS A 32 -10.60 6.55 3.50
CA LYS A 32 -10.43 5.15 3.92
C LYS A 32 -9.75 4.34 2.82
N VAL A 33 -8.73 3.57 3.17
CA VAL A 33 -8.11 2.60 2.26
C VAL A 33 -9.07 1.42 2.08
N LEU A 34 -9.36 1.08 0.82
CA LEU A 34 -10.28 0.03 0.43
C LEU A 34 -9.60 -1.23 -0.08
N GLY A 35 -8.33 -1.14 -0.48
CA GLY A 35 -7.54 -2.24 -1.05
C GLY A 35 -6.20 -1.73 -1.58
N PHE A 36 -5.35 -2.63 -2.03
CA PHE A 36 -4.03 -2.41 -2.62
C PHE A 36 -3.93 -3.00 -4.02
N HIS A 37 -3.13 -2.32 -4.84
CA HIS A 37 -2.70 -2.82 -6.13
C HIS A 37 -1.23 -2.52 -6.32
N GLY A 38 -0.56 -3.18 -7.25
CA GLY A 38 0.87 -3.07 -7.33
C GLY A 38 1.50 -3.82 -8.47
N ARG A 39 2.82 -3.89 -8.39
CA ARG A 39 3.65 -4.82 -9.14
C ARG A 39 4.53 -5.59 -8.19
N GLY A 40 4.63 -6.90 -8.40
CA GLY A 40 5.41 -7.78 -7.55
C GLY A 40 5.97 -8.98 -8.31
N GLY A 41 7.02 -9.55 -7.75
CA GLY A 41 7.66 -10.77 -8.22
C GLY A 41 8.46 -11.38 -7.07
N HIS A 42 9.78 -11.22 -7.10
CA HIS A 42 10.63 -11.59 -5.95
C HIS A 42 10.51 -10.60 -4.79
N ALA A 43 10.15 -9.35 -5.10
CA ALA A 43 9.87 -8.30 -4.15
C ALA A 43 8.63 -7.51 -4.61
N ILE A 44 8.12 -6.64 -3.75
CA ILE A 44 7.15 -5.60 -4.15
C ILE A 44 7.92 -4.51 -4.89
N ASP A 45 7.73 -4.46 -6.21
CA ASP A 45 8.37 -3.47 -7.09
C ASP A 45 7.67 -2.12 -7.00
N ALA A 46 6.34 -2.11 -6.96
CA ALA A 46 5.57 -0.88 -6.79
C ALA A 46 4.23 -1.13 -6.07
N ILE A 47 3.76 -0.13 -5.34
CA ILE A 47 2.53 -0.20 -4.53
C ILE A 47 1.63 1.00 -4.77
N GLY A 48 0.33 0.75 -4.84
CA GLY A 48 -0.74 1.72 -4.86
C GLY A 48 -1.91 1.21 -3.99
N ALA A 49 -2.94 2.05 -3.88
CA ALA A 49 -4.11 1.72 -3.07
C ALA A 49 -5.38 2.33 -3.67
N PHE A 50 -6.49 1.72 -3.32
CA PHE A 50 -7.83 2.22 -3.56
C PHE A 50 -8.29 3.04 -2.35
N PHE A 51 -8.85 4.21 -2.60
CA PHE A 51 -9.39 5.09 -1.56
C PHE A 51 -10.89 5.29 -1.74
N GLU A 52 -11.61 5.38 -0.62
CA GLU A 52 -13.03 5.72 -0.61
C GLU A 52 -13.25 7.16 -1.06
N THR A 53 -14.14 7.35 -2.03
CA THR A 53 -14.60 8.69 -2.41
C THR A 53 -15.93 8.98 -1.71
N GLY A 54 -16.26 10.27 -1.53
CA GLY A 54 -17.48 10.70 -0.82
C GLY A 54 -18.82 10.21 -1.42
N SER A 55 -18.79 9.62 -2.61
CA SER A 55 -19.92 8.90 -3.20
C SER A 55 -19.84 7.43 -2.77
N LYS A 56 -20.80 6.94 -1.97
CA LYS A 56 -20.86 5.63 -1.28
C LYS A 56 -20.59 4.33 -2.10
N LYS A 57 -20.15 4.41 -3.36
CA LYS A 57 -19.79 3.28 -4.23
C LYS A 57 -18.60 3.51 -5.17
N LEU A 58 -17.91 4.64 -5.09
CA LEU A 58 -16.79 4.92 -6.00
C LEU A 58 -15.46 4.87 -5.24
N SER A 59 -14.52 4.11 -5.77
CA SER A 59 -13.13 4.05 -5.31
C SER A 59 -12.23 4.84 -6.25
N GLU A 60 -11.32 5.64 -5.71
CA GLU A 60 -10.26 6.25 -6.49
C GLU A 60 -9.02 5.34 -6.46
N LYS A 61 -8.55 4.93 -7.65
CA LYS A 61 -7.29 4.18 -7.79
C LYS A 61 -6.14 5.18 -7.83
N LYS A 62 -5.39 5.28 -6.74
CA LYS A 62 -4.18 6.12 -6.73
C LYS A 62 -3.01 5.36 -7.34
N GLY A 63 -2.25 6.04 -8.20
CA GLY A 63 -1.15 5.45 -8.98
C GLY A 63 -0.08 4.75 -8.14
N LEU A 64 0.71 3.92 -8.82
CA LEU A 64 1.79 3.15 -8.21
C LEU A 64 2.99 4.02 -7.84
N ILE A 65 3.55 3.81 -6.65
CA ILE A 65 4.86 4.32 -6.25
C ILE A 65 5.84 3.14 -6.23
N GLY A 66 6.92 3.23 -7.00
CA GLY A 66 7.97 2.22 -7.05
C GLY A 66 8.58 2.02 -8.44
N GLY A 67 9.30 0.92 -8.62
CA GLY A 67 9.99 0.54 -9.84
C GLY A 67 9.10 -0.10 -10.90
N ASN A 68 9.64 -0.25 -12.12
CA ASN A 68 8.90 -0.69 -13.31
C ASN A 68 8.94 -2.19 -13.64
N LYS A 69 9.41 -3.01 -12.71
CA LYS A 69 9.47 -4.47 -12.84
C LYS A 69 8.24 -5.13 -12.18
N GLY A 70 8.22 -6.46 -12.17
CA GLY A 70 7.19 -7.27 -11.53
C GLY A 70 5.90 -7.36 -12.35
N ASP A 71 5.11 -8.37 -12.04
CA ASP A 71 3.78 -8.56 -12.60
C ASP A 71 2.75 -7.77 -11.79
N THR A 72 1.71 -7.29 -12.46
CA THR A 72 0.65 -6.52 -11.79
C THR A 72 -0.16 -7.40 -10.83
N PHE A 73 -0.49 -6.87 -9.66
CA PHE A 73 -1.47 -7.45 -8.75
C PHE A 73 -2.54 -6.43 -8.35
N ASP A 74 -3.72 -6.92 -8.00
CA ASP A 74 -4.86 -6.12 -7.55
C ASP A 74 -5.64 -6.97 -6.54
N ASP A 75 -5.76 -6.51 -5.30
CA ASP A 75 -6.48 -7.24 -4.25
C ASP A 75 -8.00 -6.98 -4.28
N GLY A 76 -8.45 -6.03 -5.11
CA GLY A 76 -9.84 -5.61 -5.22
C GLY A 76 -10.21 -4.41 -4.34
N VAL A 77 -11.52 -4.17 -4.23
CA VAL A 77 -12.08 -3.05 -3.46
C VAL A 77 -13.04 -3.61 -2.42
N PHE A 78 -12.72 -3.38 -1.15
CA PHE A 78 -13.48 -3.87 0.00
C PHE A 78 -14.16 -2.73 0.76
N ASP A 79 -15.00 -3.06 1.75
CA ASP A 79 -15.54 -2.09 2.72
C ASP A 79 -14.50 -1.74 3.81
N GLY A 80 -13.30 -1.38 3.37
CA GLY A 80 -12.19 -0.96 4.21
C GLY A 80 -11.21 -2.06 4.62
N VAL A 81 -9.93 -1.69 4.65
CA VAL A 81 -8.84 -2.54 5.12
C VAL A 81 -8.73 -2.49 6.65
N LYS A 82 -8.85 -3.65 7.30
CA LYS A 82 -8.75 -3.79 8.78
C LYS A 82 -7.40 -4.31 9.25
N LYS A 83 -6.68 -5.04 8.39
CA LYS A 83 -5.38 -5.64 8.68
C LYS A 83 -4.57 -5.67 7.39
N VAL A 84 -3.29 -5.32 7.50
CA VAL A 84 -2.28 -5.49 6.45
C VAL A 84 -1.24 -6.45 7.00
N THR A 85 -0.87 -7.48 6.22
CA THR A 85 0.16 -8.44 6.60
C THR A 85 1.36 -8.21 5.70
N VAL A 86 2.51 -7.84 6.26
CA VAL A 86 3.70 -7.54 5.48
C VAL A 86 4.77 -8.57 5.79
N ALA A 87 5.37 -9.16 4.77
CA ALA A 87 6.58 -9.95 4.91
C ALA A 87 7.76 -9.23 4.26
N ALA A 88 8.92 -9.36 4.88
CA ALA A 88 10.16 -8.80 4.38
C ALA A 88 11.30 -9.79 4.64
N ASP A 89 12.27 -9.79 3.73
CA ASP A 89 13.56 -10.43 3.94
C ASP A 89 14.62 -9.38 4.36
N GLU A 90 15.90 -9.76 4.33
CA GLU A 90 17.01 -8.87 4.68
C GLU A 90 17.10 -7.62 3.77
N TYR A 91 16.55 -7.69 2.56
CA TYR A 91 16.76 -6.69 1.52
C TYR A 91 15.50 -5.92 1.15
N SER A 92 14.32 -6.55 1.23
CA SER A 92 13.14 -6.11 0.52
C SER A 92 11.84 -6.46 1.23
N VAL A 93 10.75 -5.78 0.83
CA VAL A 93 9.39 -6.23 1.14
C VAL A 93 9.02 -7.25 0.08
N THR A 94 8.61 -8.44 0.49
CA THR A 94 8.35 -9.59 -0.39
C THR A 94 6.87 -9.93 -0.50
N TYR A 95 6.06 -9.45 0.44
CA TYR A 95 4.62 -9.69 0.48
C TYR A 95 3.90 -8.52 1.15
N ILE A 96 2.71 -8.20 0.65
CA ILE A 96 1.73 -7.32 1.28
C ILE A 96 0.32 -7.93 1.19
#